data_AF-K9TM99-F1
#
_entry.id   AF-K9TM99-F1
#
_cell.length_a   1.000
_cell.length_b   1.000
_cell.length_c   1.000
_cell.angle_alpha   90.00
_cell.angle_beta   90.00
_cell.angle_gamma   90.00
#
_symmetry.space_group_name_H-M   'P 1'
#
loop_
_entity.id
_entity.type
_entity.pdbx_description
1 polymer ?
#
loop_
_entity_poly.entity_id
_entity_poly.type
_entity_poly.pdbx_seq_one_letter_code
_entity_poly.pdbx_strand_id
1 'polypeptide(L)'
;MGETVQTVVVPKVKLSQIEDLSDLKALADAHRKELGFVNRSILADAINNQEIFHIPEQGFLHFHHRRDKISTLYHLVVAPSLRKQGIGRQLCQAWEEHSRSCGMTTLRLKCPLDLAANGFYSRLNFRRVKIEQGKNRPLVVWEKKLLPIAPYRPQFIASFTASSSELKRLFQLWKSGGDTRNPFAHVLYSPIASPASTTEYLQQQKRAGEIETVWLDCGAYQVQQGKRTYDELLSFLDRFYRQNQWTDGYVLPDIVPLSTDSDEIVEYKVRETLYQCERFFSQMPLYVQERAIAPVQGRYIHQIKRCIETYNRMGIERIGFGSWGTSGPNGSVNMLSESSLALFKTVCTIANEYRMQVHCFGIGGPSSFNRLRRNNLYPHSLDSTTWWKAGGFGSIFFPNTSQIQITVRRGFETTKSGFEKLKIKTNHSCYFCQDIQKLRTSRDYRIMHNLAAWLDTLEG
;
A
#
# COMPACT_ATOMS: atom_id res chain seq x y z
N MET A 1 3.43 -2.57 42.51
CA MET A 1 3.33 -1.13 42.22
C MET A 1 2.80 -1.00 40.81
N GLY A 2 1.57 -0.54 40.66
CA GLY A 2 0.90 -0.49 39.36
C GLY A 2 1.37 0.70 38.56
N GLU A 3 2.13 0.45 37.49
CA GLU A 3 2.39 1.45 36.47
C GLU A 3 1.14 1.59 35.60
N THR A 4 0.49 2.73 35.72
CA THR A 4 -0.63 3.14 34.89
C THR A 4 -0.09 3.34 33.47
N VAL A 5 -0.47 2.43 32.56
CA VAL A 5 -0.21 2.56 31.13
C VAL A 5 -0.91 3.84 30.67
N GLN A 6 -0.16 4.93 30.51
CA GLN A 6 -0.64 6.12 29.81
C GLN A 6 -0.87 5.72 28.35
N THR A 7 -2.14 5.53 28.01
CA THR A 7 -2.59 5.45 26.63
C THR A 7 -2.25 6.77 25.97
N VAL A 8 -1.27 6.76 25.06
CA VAL A 8 -0.99 7.90 24.19
C VAL A 8 -2.20 8.05 23.26
N VAL A 9 -3.13 8.92 23.63
CA VAL A 9 -4.26 9.30 22.79
C VAL A 9 -3.68 10.06 21.60
N VAL A 10 -3.67 9.42 20.43
CA VAL A 10 -3.31 10.10 19.19
C VAL A 10 -4.34 11.22 18.95
N PRO A 11 -3.92 12.49 18.84
CA PRO A 11 -4.85 13.59 18.65
C PRO A 11 -5.58 13.40 17.32
N LYS A 12 -6.92 13.34 17.35
CA LYS A 12 -7.74 13.18 16.14
C LYS A 12 -8.23 14.55 15.67
N VAL A 13 -7.95 14.89 14.41
CA VAL A 13 -8.52 16.08 13.75
C VAL A 13 -10.05 15.94 13.67
N LYS A 14 -10.77 17.02 14.02
CA LYS A 14 -12.24 17.08 13.96
C LYS A 14 -12.69 18.38 13.31
N LEU A 15 -13.90 18.38 12.74
CA LEU A 15 -14.59 19.63 12.41
C LEU A 15 -14.96 20.35 13.70
N SER A 16 -14.68 21.65 13.77
CA SER A 16 -15.02 22.48 14.92
C SER A 16 -16.52 22.62 15.11
N GLN A 17 -16.91 22.70 16.37
CA GLN A 17 -18.24 23.06 16.85
C GLN A 17 -18.18 24.42 17.55
N ILE A 18 -19.34 25.01 17.84
CA ILE A 18 -19.41 26.37 18.39
C ILE A 18 -18.77 26.48 19.78
N GLU A 19 -18.75 25.37 20.52
CA GLU A 19 -18.10 25.24 21.83
C GLU A 19 -16.58 25.45 21.73
N ASP A 20 -15.98 25.13 20.57
CA ASP A 20 -14.53 25.26 20.34
C ASP A 20 -14.11 26.72 20.06
N LEU A 21 -15.05 27.64 19.83
CA LEU A 21 -14.77 29.01 19.39
C LEU A 21 -13.81 29.75 20.34
N SER A 22 -13.92 29.51 21.64
CA SER A 22 -13.05 30.16 22.63
C SER A 22 -11.60 29.68 22.55
N ASP A 23 -11.38 28.38 22.36
CA ASP A 23 -10.04 27.79 22.16
C ASP A 23 -9.41 28.28 20.86
N LEU A 24 -10.18 28.21 19.75
CA LEU A 24 -9.74 28.69 18.44
C LEU A 24 -9.33 30.17 18.47
N LYS A 25 -10.09 31.00 19.17
CA LYS A 25 -9.80 32.43 19.32
C LYS A 25 -8.53 32.65 20.14
N ALA A 26 -8.35 31.92 21.23
CA ALA A 26 -7.15 31.99 22.06
C ALA A 26 -5.90 31.61 21.25
N LEU A 27 -5.97 30.52 20.48
CA LEU A 27 -4.91 30.12 19.55
C LEU A 27 -4.63 31.19 18.48
N ALA A 28 -5.66 31.76 17.86
CA ALA A 28 -5.47 32.82 16.87
C ALA A 28 -4.80 34.07 17.46
N ASP A 29 -5.19 34.47 18.67
CA ASP A 29 -4.64 35.65 19.36
C ASP A 29 -3.19 35.46 19.79
N ALA A 30 -2.82 34.26 20.22
CA ALA A 30 -1.42 33.90 20.50
C ALA A 30 -0.51 34.03 19.26
N HIS A 31 -1.10 34.02 18.06
CA HIS A 31 -0.42 34.12 16.76
C HIS A 31 -0.76 35.41 16.00
N ARG A 32 -1.16 36.48 16.71
CA ARG A 32 -1.56 37.76 16.11
C ARG A 32 -0.47 38.40 15.25
N LYS A 33 0.82 38.15 15.55
CA LYS A 33 1.94 38.67 14.75
C LYS A 33 1.97 38.08 13.34
N GLU A 34 1.70 36.78 13.22
CA GLU A 34 1.73 36.07 11.94
C GLU A 34 0.41 36.21 11.16
N LEU A 35 -0.73 36.12 11.86
CA LEU A 35 -2.07 36.07 11.25
C LEU A 35 -2.74 37.44 11.14
N GLY A 36 -2.32 38.41 11.95
CA GLY A 36 -3.08 39.63 12.19
C GLY A 36 -4.23 39.42 13.18
N PHE A 37 -5.13 40.40 13.25
CA PHE A 37 -6.32 40.30 14.09
C PHE A 37 -7.39 39.43 13.41
N VAL A 38 -7.70 38.28 14.01
CA VAL A 38 -8.78 37.39 13.56
C VAL A 38 -10.04 37.70 14.34
N ASN A 39 -11.09 38.17 13.65
CA ASN A 39 -12.36 38.50 14.30
C ASN A 39 -13.05 37.22 14.81
N ARG A 40 -13.57 37.27 16.04
CA ARG A 40 -14.33 36.17 16.65
C ARG A 40 -15.57 35.81 15.83
N SER A 41 -16.26 36.79 15.24
CA SER A 41 -17.44 36.53 14.40
C SER A 41 -17.09 35.73 13.15
N ILE A 42 -15.96 36.03 12.51
CA ILE A 42 -15.48 35.30 11.32
C ILE A 42 -15.22 33.83 11.67
N LEU A 43 -14.66 33.55 12.84
CA LEU A 43 -14.46 32.16 13.29
C LEU A 43 -15.80 31.47 13.58
N ALA A 44 -16.75 32.16 14.21
CA ALA A 44 -18.08 31.61 14.47
C ALA A 44 -18.83 31.27 13.16
N ASP A 45 -18.80 32.17 12.18
CA ASP A 45 -19.41 31.96 10.87
C ASP A 45 -18.76 30.77 10.14
N ALA A 46 -17.44 30.67 10.17
CA ALA A 46 -16.71 29.55 9.57
C ALA A 46 -17.01 28.21 10.27
N ILE A 47 -17.19 28.19 11.60
CA ILE A 47 -17.64 26.99 12.32
C ILE A 47 -19.02 26.55 11.82
N ASN A 48 -19.97 27.49 11.71
CA ASN A 48 -21.32 27.21 11.23
C ASN A 48 -21.32 26.67 9.79
N ASN A 49 -20.37 27.12 8.96
CA ASN A 49 -20.18 26.64 7.60
C ASN A 49 -19.37 25.34 7.49
N GLN A 50 -18.96 24.73 8.62
CA GLN A 50 -18.08 23.56 8.67
C GLN A 50 -16.72 23.78 7.99
N GLU A 51 -16.18 24.98 8.12
CA GLU A 51 -14.98 25.48 7.44
C GLU A 51 -13.73 25.50 8.31
N ILE A 52 -13.80 24.91 9.51
CA ILE A 52 -12.68 24.82 10.45
C ILE A 52 -12.45 23.38 10.89
N PHE A 53 -11.21 22.91 10.70
CA PHE A 53 -10.67 21.74 11.38
C PHE A 53 -9.88 22.16 12.61
N HIS A 54 -9.98 21.39 13.69
CA HIS A 54 -9.20 21.62 14.90
C HIS A 54 -8.69 20.33 15.52
N ILE A 55 -7.62 20.49 16.29
CA ILE A 55 -7.15 19.55 17.30
C ILE A 55 -7.11 20.37 18.61
N PRO A 56 -7.93 20.03 19.62
CA PRO A 56 -8.09 20.85 20.83
C PRO A 56 -6.75 21.24 21.44
N GLU A 57 -6.57 22.52 21.76
CA GLU A 57 -5.36 23.13 22.34
C GLU A 57 -4.07 23.04 21.48
N GLN A 58 -4.08 22.29 20.38
CA GLN A 58 -2.87 22.01 19.59
C GLN A 58 -2.79 22.82 18.30
N GLY A 59 -3.92 23.07 17.65
CA GLY A 59 -3.95 23.83 16.41
C GLY A 59 -5.27 23.75 15.64
N PHE A 60 -5.42 24.62 14.65
CA PHE A 60 -6.58 24.65 13.78
C PHE A 60 -6.25 25.07 12.35
N LEU A 61 -7.14 24.73 11.43
CA LEU A 61 -7.09 25.06 10.02
C LEU A 61 -8.46 25.58 9.57
N HIS A 62 -8.49 26.82 9.10
CA HIS A 62 -9.68 27.47 8.55
C HIS A 62 -9.54 27.61 7.03
N PHE A 63 -10.50 27.06 6.28
CA PHE A 63 -10.55 27.05 4.82
C PHE A 63 -11.89 27.54 4.26
N HIS A 64 -12.01 27.67 2.94
CA HIS A 64 -13.28 27.94 2.26
C HIS A 64 -13.32 27.27 0.88
N HIS A 65 -14.43 26.62 0.55
CA HIS A 65 -14.65 26.01 -0.76
C HIS A 65 -15.32 26.99 -1.71
N ARG A 66 -14.60 27.37 -2.77
CA ARG A 66 -15.11 28.29 -3.78
C ARG A 66 -15.85 27.55 -4.89
N ARG A 67 -16.76 28.26 -5.55
CA ARG A 67 -17.56 27.73 -6.68
C ARG A 67 -16.69 27.28 -7.87
N ASP A 68 -15.52 27.88 -8.06
CA ASP A 68 -14.55 27.53 -9.11
C ASP A 68 -13.73 26.25 -8.79
N LYS A 69 -14.20 25.44 -7.85
CA LYS A 69 -13.56 24.19 -7.39
C LYS A 69 -12.18 24.39 -6.75
N ILE A 70 -11.92 25.59 -6.23
CA ILE A 70 -10.73 25.92 -5.46
C ILE A 70 -11.07 25.96 -3.96
N SER A 71 -10.38 25.13 -3.18
CA SER A 71 -10.40 25.21 -1.73
C SER A 71 -9.29 26.14 -1.26
N THR A 72 -9.62 27.20 -0.53
CA THR A 72 -8.68 28.25 -0.10
C THR A 72 -8.40 28.15 1.38
N LEU A 73 -7.13 28.10 1.79
CA LEU A 73 -6.72 28.18 3.20
C LEU A 73 -6.63 29.65 3.63
N TYR A 74 -7.32 29.99 4.71
CA TYR A 74 -7.22 31.31 5.35
C TYR A 74 -6.23 31.31 6.51
N HIS A 75 -6.35 30.36 7.43
CA HIS A 75 -5.52 30.29 8.62
C HIS A 75 -5.07 28.86 8.89
N LEU A 76 -3.80 28.69 9.23
CA LEU A 76 -3.25 27.46 9.77
C LEU A 76 -2.43 27.82 11.00
N VAL A 77 -2.80 27.24 12.13
CA VAL A 77 -2.21 27.53 13.44
C VAL A 77 -1.81 26.24 14.11
N VAL A 78 -0.60 26.23 14.66
CA VAL A 78 -0.08 25.15 15.51
C VAL A 78 0.59 25.81 16.70
N ALA A 79 0.21 25.38 17.91
CA ALA A 79 0.78 25.84 19.16
C ALA A 79 2.32 25.80 19.11
N PRO A 80 3.04 26.84 19.55
CA PRO A 80 4.49 26.94 19.38
C PRO A 80 5.28 25.73 19.87
N SER A 81 4.92 25.20 21.04
CA SER A 81 5.55 24.04 21.68
C SER A 81 5.35 22.73 20.91
N LEU A 82 4.34 22.66 20.05
CA LEU A 82 3.97 21.46 19.28
C LEU A 82 4.36 21.54 17.81
N ARG A 83 5.04 22.60 17.39
CA ARG A 83 5.54 22.74 16.02
C ARG A 83 6.54 21.62 15.70
N LYS A 84 6.57 21.21 14.43
CA LYS A 84 7.40 20.11 13.90
C LYS A 84 7.04 18.70 14.42
N GLN A 85 5.96 18.54 15.17
CA GLN A 85 5.46 17.23 15.64
C GLN A 85 4.36 16.62 14.73
N GLY A 86 4.20 17.14 13.51
CA GLY A 86 3.22 16.61 12.55
C GLY A 86 1.80 17.20 12.63
N ILE A 87 1.45 17.97 13.66
CA ILE A 87 0.10 18.57 13.83
C ILE A 87 -0.38 19.34 12.59
N GLY A 88 0.41 20.29 12.09
CA GLY A 88 0.04 21.06 10.89
C GLY A 88 -0.11 20.18 9.65
N ARG A 89 0.60 19.06 9.56
CA ARG A 89 0.45 18.10 8.46
C ARG A 89 -0.88 17.36 8.57
N GLN A 90 -1.25 16.90 9.75
CA GLN A 90 -2.53 16.21 9.99
C GLN A 90 -3.71 17.12 9.61
N LEU A 91 -3.66 18.39 10.02
CA LEU A 91 -4.68 19.39 9.64
C LEU A 91 -4.76 19.56 8.11
N CYS A 92 -3.62 19.74 7.43
CA CYS A 92 -3.59 19.84 5.98
C CYS A 92 -4.09 18.57 5.26
N GLN A 93 -3.82 17.38 5.79
CA GLN A 93 -4.31 16.11 5.24
C GLN A 93 -5.83 16.01 5.36
N ALA A 94 -6.39 16.33 6.52
CA ALA A 94 -7.85 16.37 6.71
C ALA A 94 -8.51 17.38 5.75
N TRP A 95 -7.89 18.54 5.57
CA TRP A 95 -8.34 19.54 4.59
C TRP A 95 -8.28 19.04 3.14
N GLU A 96 -7.21 18.33 2.78
CA GLU A 96 -7.04 17.74 1.45
C GLU A 96 -8.12 16.68 1.17
N GLU A 97 -8.34 15.76 2.11
CA GLU A 97 -9.34 14.69 2.01
C GLU A 97 -10.75 15.26 1.91
N HIS A 98 -11.11 16.18 2.80
CA HIS A 98 -12.43 16.82 2.79
C HIS A 98 -12.67 17.64 1.52
N SER A 99 -11.66 18.38 1.06
CA SER A 99 -11.76 19.14 -0.20
C SER A 99 -11.99 18.19 -1.38
N ARG A 100 -11.32 17.03 -1.42
CA ARG A 100 -11.58 16.01 -2.46
C ARG A 100 -13.00 15.46 -2.38
N SER A 101 -13.52 15.13 -1.18
CA SER A 101 -14.89 14.62 -1.04
C SER A 101 -15.97 15.62 -1.48
N CYS A 102 -15.68 16.91 -1.37
CA CYS A 102 -16.56 17.99 -1.84
C CYS A 102 -16.35 18.35 -3.33
N GLY A 103 -15.54 17.56 -4.06
CA GLY A 103 -15.30 17.74 -5.49
C GLY A 103 -14.42 18.93 -5.84
N MET A 104 -13.58 19.40 -4.92
CA MET A 104 -12.57 20.43 -5.22
C MET A 104 -11.42 19.82 -6.04
N THR A 105 -10.83 20.62 -6.92
CA THR A 105 -9.74 20.17 -7.82
C THR A 105 -8.41 20.83 -7.50
N THR A 106 -8.40 21.90 -6.70
CA THR A 106 -7.19 22.64 -6.35
C THR A 106 -7.27 23.14 -4.92
N LEU A 107 -6.21 22.92 -4.14
CA LEU A 107 -5.97 23.63 -2.88
C LEU A 107 -5.12 24.87 -3.19
N ARG A 108 -5.48 26.01 -2.61
CA ARG A 108 -4.74 27.26 -2.75
C ARG A 108 -4.54 27.93 -1.40
N LEU A 109 -3.38 28.51 -1.19
CA LEU A 109 -3.09 29.31 0.01
C LEU A 109 -2.16 30.47 -0.32
N LYS A 110 -2.16 31.48 0.54
CA LYS A 110 -1.21 32.60 0.49
C LYS A 110 -0.38 32.60 1.77
N CYS A 111 0.93 32.68 1.63
CA CYS A 111 1.87 32.70 2.74
C CYS A 111 2.81 33.90 2.59
N PRO A 112 2.92 34.79 3.59
CA PRO A 112 3.92 35.86 3.57
C PRO A 112 5.33 35.33 3.28
N LEU A 113 6.06 36.02 2.40
CA LEU A 113 7.37 35.58 1.88
C LEU A 113 8.40 35.36 2.99
N ASP A 114 8.32 36.14 4.06
CA ASP A 114 9.23 36.17 5.21
C ASP A 114 8.98 35.04 6.23
N LEU A 115 7.88 34.29 6.12
CA LEU A 115 7.56 33.24 7.09
C LEU A 115 8.19 31.88 6.74
N ALA A 116 8.71 31.21 7.77
CA ALA A 116 9.26 29.85 7.66
C ALA A 116 8.23 28.80 7.20
N ALA A 117 6.94 29.11 7.29
CA ALA A 117 5.84 28.26 6.81
C ALA A 117 5.93 27.97 5.29
N ASN A 118 6.60 28.81 4.49
CA ASN A 118 6.84 28.52 3.07
C ASN A 118 7.55 27.18 2.85
N GLY A 119 8.56 26.87 3.67
CA GLY A 119 9.25 25.58 3.59
C GLY A 119 8.36 24.41 3.98
N PHE A 120 7.38 24.63 4.87
CA PHE A 120 6.39 23.62 5.24
C PHE A 120 5.46 23.27 4.07
N TYR A 121 4.89 24.27 3.38
CA TYR A 121 4.00 24.03 2.24
C TYR A 121 4.73 23.35 1.07
N SER A 122 5.98 23.74 0.80
CA SER A 122 6.82 23.07 -0.19
C SER A 122 6.97 21.57 0.09
N ARG A 123 7.19 21.16 1.35
CA ARG A 123 7.29 19.74 1.77
C ARG A 123 5.95 18.98 1.76
N LEU A 124 4.85 19.68 1.60
CA LEU A 124 3.50 19.11 1.41
C LEU A 124 3.08 19.04 -0.06
N ASN A 125 4.04 19.24 -0.97
CA ASN A 125 3.84 19.21 -2.43
C ASN A 125 2.94 20.33 -2.96
N PHE A 126 2.84 21.45 -2.23
CA PHE A 126 2.34 22.67 -2.84
C PHE A 126 3.43 23.26 -3.74
N ARG A 127 3.02 23.74 -4.91
CA ARG A 127 3.88 24.44 -5.86
C ARG A 127 3.68 25.94 -5.68
N ARG A 128 4.79 26.68 -5.65
CA ARG A 128 4.77 28.13 -5.69
C ARG A 128 4.37 28.57 -7.10
N VAL A 129 3.25 29.28 -7.23
CA VAL A 129 2.69 29.70 -8.52
C VAL A 129 3.09 31.12 -8.86
N LYS A 130 3.04 32.03 -7.88
CA LYS A 130 3.44 33.43 -8.04
C LYS A 130 3.71 34.10 -6.69
N ILE A 131 4.24 35.31 -6.73
CA ILE A 131 4.23 36.25 -5.61
C ILE A 131 3.23 37.35 -5.94
N GLU A 132 2.36 37.69 -5.00
CA GLU A 132 1.47 38.85 -5.07
C GLU A 132 1.95 39.94 -4.10
N GLN A 133 1.79 41.21 -4.48
CA GLN A 133 1.98 42.31 -3.54
C GLN A 133 0.77 42.36 -2.60
N GLY A 134 0.95 41.92 -1.35
CA GLY A 134 -0.06 42.08 -0.32
C GLY A 134 -0.10 43.51 0.21
N LYS A 135 -1.12 43.85 1.01
CA LYS A 135 -1.30 45.20 1.57
C LYS A 135 -0.05 45.72 2.33
N ASN A 136 0.58 44.84 3.11
CA ASN A 136 1.71 45.21 3.98
C ASN A 136 3.00 44.45 3.64
N ARG A 137 2.90 43.30 2.97
CA ARG A 137 4.05 42.43 2.65
C ARG A 137 3.75 41.53 1.46
N PRO A 138 4.77 41.12 0.68
CA PRO A 138 4.60 40.20 -0.43
C PRO A 138 4.13 38.82 0.06
N LEU A 139 3.19 38.22 -0.69
CA LEU A 139 2.59 36.93 -0.40
C LEU A 139 2.94 35.92 -1.48
N VAL A 140 3.50 34.79 -1.10
CA VAL A 140 3.68 33.63 -1.97
C VAL A 140 2.34 32.92 -2.13
N VAL A 141 1.89 32.78 -3.37
CA VAL A 141 0.72 31.98 -3.72
C VAL A 141 1.15 30.56 -4.00
N TRP A 142 0.59 29.63 -3.22
CA TRP A 142 0.88 28.20 -3.29
C TRP A 142 -0.36 27.45 -3.79
N GLU A 143 -0.15 26.48 -4.67
CA GLU A 143 -1.21 25.60 -5.18
C GLU A 143 -0.82 24.14 -5.13
N LYS A 144 -1.81 23.29 -4.84
CA LYS A 144 -1.70 21.84 -4.99
C LYS A 144 -2.91 21.35 -5.79
N LYS A 145 -2.64 20.69 -6.91
CA LYS A 145 -3.70 20.03 -7.68
C LYS A 145 -4.17 18.80 -6.92
N LEU A 146 -5.48 18.73 -6.69
CA LEU A 146 -6.15 17.54 -6.20
C LEU A 146 -6.44 16.69 -7.43
N LEU A 147 -5.73 15.57 -7.54
CA LEU A 147 -6.13 14.55 -8.49
C LEU A 147 -7.50 14.02 -8.06
N PRO A 148 -8.41 13.72 -9.00
CA PRO A 148 -9.62 12.99 -8.69
C PRO A 148 -9.25 11.77 -7.85
N ILE A 149 -10.08 11.41 -6.87
CA ILE A 149 -9.98 10.09 -6.25
C ILE A 149 -10.42 9.11 -7.34
N ALA A 150 -9.53 8.80 -8.29
CA ALA A 150 -9.58 7.49 -8.91
C ALA A 150 -9.60 6.51 -7.73
N PRO A 151 -10.52 5.53 -7.69
CA PRO A 151 -10.50 4.55 -6.64
C PRO A 151 -9.07 4.03 -6.59
N TYR A 152 -8.43 4.22 -5.45
CA TYR A 152 -7.04 3.84 -5.32
C TYR A 152 -6.99 2.32 -5.48
N ARG A 153 -6.43 1.89 -6.60
CA ARG A 153 -6.30 0.48 -6.95
C ARG A 153 -4.90 0.04 -6.59
N PRO A 154 -4.75 -0.98 -5.73
CA PRO A 154 -3.43 -1.55 -5.49
C PRO A 154 -2.86 -2.03 -6.83
N GLN A 155 -1.59 -1.74 -7.05
CA GLN A 155 -0.86 -2.33 -8.17
C GLN A 155 -0.77 -3.84 -7.96
N PHE A 156 -1.25 -4.62 -8.93
CA PHE A 156 -1.12 -6.06 -8.90
C PHE A 156 0.26 -6.47 -9.39
N ILE A 157 0.91 -7.35 -8.63
CA ILE A 157 2.21 -7.92 -8.96
C ILE A 157 2.02 -9.42 -9.18
N ALA A 158 2.18 -9.87 -10.42
CA ALA A 158 2.06 -11.28 -10.75
C ALA A 158 3.25 -12.05 -10.18
N SER A 159 3.03 -12.79 -9.08
CA SER A 159 4.07 -13.62 -8.48
C SER A 159 3.99 -15.08 -8.93
N PHE A 160 5.15 -15.67 -9.20
CA PHE A 160 5.25 -17.03 -9.71
C PHE A 160 6.59 -17.70 -9.39
N THR A 161 6.58 -19.03 -9.53
CA THR A 161 7.78 -19.88 -9.55
C THR A 161 7.68 -20.75 -10.78
N ALA A 162 8.36 -20.34 -11.86
CA ALA A 162 8.19 -20.87 -13.20
C ALA A 162 9.53 -20.94 -13.94
N SER A 163 9.63 -21.88 -14.88
CA SER A 163 10.75 -21.89 -15.83
C SER A 163 10.53 -20.86 -16.95
N SER A 164 11.61 -20.46 -17.63
CA SER A 164 11.53 -19.56 -18.79
C SER A 164 10.63 -20.07 -19.92
N SER A 165 10.68 -21.38 -20.21
CA SER A 165 9.83 -21.99 -21.26
C SER A 165 8.35 -21.89 -20.94
N GLU A 166 8.01 -22.03 -19.66
CA GLU A 166 6.63 -21.93 -19.18
C GLU A 166 6.14 -20.48 -19.20
N LEU A 167 6.96 -19.53 -18.74
CA LEU A 167 6.63 -18.10 -18.82
C LEU A 167 6.43 -17.65 -20.26
N LYS A 168 7.30 -18.09 -21.18
CA LYS A 168 7.18 -17.79 -22.61
C LYS A 168 5.83 -18.25 -23.16
N ARG A 169 5.41 -19.48 -22.84
CA ARG A 169 4.09 -20.00 -23.26
C ARG A 169 2.96 -19.16 -22.70
N LEU A 170 3.00 -18.78 -21.43
CA LEU A 170 1.92 -17.99 -20.81
C LEU A 170 1.84 -16.56 -21.35
N PHE A 171 2.98 -15.89 -21.55
CA PHE A 171 3.01 -14.55 -22.15
C PHE A 171 2.41 -14.58 -23.57
N GLN A 172 2.81 -15.57 -24.37
CA GLN A 172 2.27 -15.77 -25.72
C GLN A 172 0.77 -16.10 -25.70
N LEU A 173 0.33 -16.93 -24.77
CA LEU A 173 -1.06 -17.30 -24.61
C LEU A 173 -1.92 -16.09 -24.19
N TRP A 174 -1.42 -15.25 -23.29
CA TRP A 174 -2.10 -14.00 -22.91
C TRP A 174 -2.27 -13.07 -24.12
N LYS A 175 -1.17 -12.81 -24.85
CA LYS A 175 -1.20 -11.97 -26.06
C LYS A 175 -2.18 -12.51 -27.11
N SER A 176 -2.22 -13.83 -27.29
CA SER A 176 -3.14 -14.48 -28.22
C SER A 176 -4.61 -14.33 -27.82
N GLY A 177 -4.88 -14.07 -26.54
CA GLY A 177 -6.24 -13.83 -26.05
C GLY A 177 -6.79 -12.44 -26.38
N GLY A 178 -5.93 -11.49 -26.81
CA GLY A 178 -6.34 -10.15 -27.24
C GLY A 178 -6.78 -9.21 -26.12
N ASP A 179 -6.58 -9.56 -24.85
CA ASP A 179 -6.82 -8.65 -23.73
C ASP A 179 -5.75 -7.54 -23.75
N THR A 180 -6.18 -6.28 -23.74
CA THR A 180 -5.28 -5.12 -23.82
C THR A 180 -4.54 -4.86 -22.52
N ARG A 181 -4.98 -5.45 -21.40
CA ARG A 181 -4.31 -5.33 -20.10
C ARG A 181 -3.04 -6.15 -20.11
N ASN A 182 -2.01 -5.69 -19.41
CA ASN A 182 -0.77 -6.44 -19.22
C ASN A 182 -0.63 -6.90 -17.76
N PRO A 183 -1.07 -8.12 -17.41
CA PRO A 183 -0.93 -8.62 -16.05
C PRO A 183 0.51 -8.95 -15.67
N PHE A 184 1.44 -8.94 -16.64
CA PHE A 184 2.87 -9.16 -16.42
C PHE A 184 3.67 -7.86 -16.39
N ALA A 185 3.01 -6.69 -16.44
CA ALA A 185 3.68 -5.40 -16.32
C ALA A 185 4.49 -5.30 -15.01
N HIS A 186 4.01 -5.94 -13.94
CA HIS A 186 4.70 -6.00 -12.66
C HIS A 186 4.79 -7.45 -12.21
N VAL A 187 6.00 -7.94 -11.96
CA VAL A 187 6.24 -9.34 -11.57
C VAL A 187 7.11 -9.42 -10.33
N LEU A 188 6.88 -10.48 -9.54
CA LEU A 188 7.70 -10.86 -8.39
C LEU A 188 8.09 -12.32 -8.53
N TYR A 189 9.37 -12.63 -8.40
CA TYR A 189 9.81 -14.02 -8.43
C TYR A 189 10.95 -14.24 -7.43
N SER A 190 11.09 -15.50 -7.02
CA SER A 190 12.14 -15.93 -6.10
C SER A 190 13.32 -16.51 -6.90
N PRO A 191 14.43 -15.77 -7.06
CA PRO A 191 15.57 -16.22 -7.87
C PRO A 191 16.22 -17.49 -7.30
N ILE A 192 16.16 -17.69 -5.98
CA ILE A 192 16.72 -18.89 -5.34
C ILE A 192 15.89 -20.16 -5.60
N ALA A 193 14.60 -19.99 -5.95
CA ALA A 193 13.67 -21.08 -6.23
C ALA A 193 13.43 -21.27 -7.74
N SER A 194 14.08 -20.47 -8.59
CA SER A 194 13.87 -20.45 -10.04
C SER A 194 15.16 -20.77 -10.80
N PRO A 195 15.10 -21.43 -11.97
CA PRO A 195 16.27 -21.61 -12.83
C PRO A 195 16.87 -20.27 -13.28
N ALA A 196 18.18 -20.22 -13.55
CA ALA A 196 18.86 -19.02 -14.05
C ALA A 196 18.24 -18.47 -15.35
N SER A 197 17.77 -19.37 -16.23
CA SER A 197 17.08 -19.01 -17.47
C SER A 197 15.80 -18.19 -17.25
N THR A 198 15.16 -18.32 -16.09
CA THR A 198 14.01 -17.47 -15.72
C THR A 198 14.44 -16.02 -15.52
N THR A 199 15.56 -15.78 -14.83
CA THR A 199 16.14 -14.44 -14.66
C THR A 199 16.48 -13.80 -16.01
N GLU A 200 17.15 -14.55 -16.89
CA GLU A 200 17.52 -14.09 -18.24
C GLU A 200 16.28 -13.70 -19.06
N TYR A 201 15.24 -14.55 -19.02
CA TYR A 201 13.99 -14.28 -19.72
C TYR A 201 13.31 -13.01 -19.20
N LEU A 202 13.19 -12.83 -17.88
CA LEU A 202 12.57 -11.65 -17.29
C LEU A 202 13.36 -10.37 -17.59
N GLN A 203 14.70 -10.44 -17.57
CA GLN A 203 15.55 -9.33 -17.97
C GLN A 203 15.32 -8.95 -19.44
N GLN A 204 15.21 -9.95 -20.33
CA GLN A 204 14.91 -9.71 -21.75
C GLN A 204 13.53 -9.05 -21.93
N GLN A 205 12.49 -9.55 -21.26
CA GLN A 205 11.14 -8.98 -21.35
C GLN A 205 11.08 -7.56 -20.79
N LYS A 206 11.81 -7.25 -19.71
CA LYS A 206 11.93 -5.88 -19.19
C LYS A 206 12.61 -4.96 -20.21
N ARG A 207 13.72 -5.38 -20.82
CA ARG A 207 14.41 -4.61 -21.88
C ARG A 207 13.54 -4.36 -23.10
N ALA A 208 12.65 -5.30 -23.42
CA ALA A 208 11.69 -5.17 -24.53
C ALA A 208 10.50 -4.26 -24.20
N GLY A 209 10.36 -3.78 -22.95
CA GLY A 209 9.22 -2.97 -22.51
C GLY A 209 7.95 -3.77 -22.21
N GLU A 210 8.03 -5.10 -22.23
CA GLU A 210 6.90 -5.99 -21.94
C GLU A 210 6.64 -6.14 -20.43
N ILE A 211 7.68 -5.91 -19.62
CA ILE A 211 7.60 -5.85 -18.17
C ILE A 211 8.11 -4.48 -17.73
N GLU A 212 7.30 -3.76 -16.96
CA GLU A 212 7.67 -2.46 -16.42
C GLU A 212 8.55 -2.62 -15.17
N THR A 213 8.14 -3.49 -14.24
CA THR A 213 8.87 -3.70 -12.98
C THR A 213 9.08 -5.16 -12.61
N VAL A 214 10.27 -5.48 -12.11
CA VAL A 214 10.64 -6.79 -11.58
C VAL A 214 11.11 -6.66 -10.14
N TRP A 215 10.46 -7.41 -9.24
CA TRP A 215 10.85 -7.52 -7.83
C TRP A 215 11.44 -8.90 -7.55
N LEU A 216 12.48 -8.90 -6.73
CA LEU A 216 13.17 -10.11 -6.28
C LEU A 216 12.70 -10.46 -4.86
N ASP A 217 12.03 -11.60 -4.73
CA ASP A 217 11.75 -12.20 -3.44
C ASP A 217 13.04 -12.72 -2.79
N CYS A 218 13.17 -12.59 -1.48
CA CYS A 218 14.33 -13.07 -0.75
C CYS A 218 14.37 -14.61 -0.71
N GLY A 219 13.21 -15.27 -0.80
CA GLY A 219 13.12 -16.73 -0.83
C GLY A 219 13.28 -17.40 0.54
N ALA A 220 12.97 -16.69 1.63
CA ALA A 220 13.01 -17.23 3.00
C ALA A 220 12.17 -18.50 3.19
N TYR A 221 11.17 -18.74 2.34
CA TYR A 221 10.43 -20.00 2.31
C TYR A 221 11.33 -21.23 2.08
N GLN A 222 12.42 -21.12 1.31
CA GLN A 222 13.35 -22.25 1.12
C GLN A 222 14.07 -22.64 2.42
N VAL A 223 14.36 -21.66 3.28
CA VAL A 223 14.95 -21.89 4.61
C VAL A 223 13.93 -22.56 5.53
N GLN A 224 12.68 -22.11 5.52
CA GLN A 224 11.59 -22.72 6.30
C GLN A 224 11.37 -24.20 5.94
N GLN A 225 11.52 -24.55 4.67
CA GLN A 225 11.38 -25.92 4.18
C GLN A 225 12.61 -26.80 4.48
N GLY A 226 13.63 -26.27 5.17
CA GLY A 226 14.87 -26.99 5.49
C GLY A 226 15.73 -27.29 4.27
N LYS A 227 15.47 -26.66 3.12
CA LYS A 227 16.21 -26.92 1.87
C LYS A 227 17.54 -26.19 1.81
N ARG A 228 17.69 -25.13 2.61
CA ARG A 228 18.88 -24.27 2.69
C ARG A 228 19.02 -23.72 4.11
N THR A 229 20.24 -23.39 4.49
CA THR A 229 20.49 -22.63 5.71
C THR A 229 20.25 -21.14 5.49
N TYR A 230 20.15 -20.37 6.58
CA TYR A 230 20.01 -18.93 6.50
C TYR A 230 21.29 -18.23 5.98
N ASP A 231 22.47 -18.75 6.32
CA ASP A 231 23.74 -18.21 5.80
C ASP A 231 23.90 -18.44 4.30
N GLU A 232 23.43 -19.58 3.79
CA GLU A 232 23.37 -19.85 2.35
C GLU A 232 22.42 -18.88 1.64
N LEU A 233 21.30 -18.52 2.27
CA LEU A 233 20.36 -17.51 1.77
C LEU A 233 21.05 -16.15 1.67
N LEU A 234 21.66 -15.66 2.75
CA LEU A 234 22.35 -14.36 2.76
C LEU A 234 23.48 -14.29 1.73
N SER A 235 24.28 -15.35 1.63
CA SER A 235 25.39 -15.45 0.66
C SER A 235 24.91 -15.48 -0.79
N PHE A 236 23.74 -16.09 -1.04
CA PHE A 236 23.09 -16.05 -2.34
C PHE A 236 22.58 -14.65 -2.67
N LEU A 237 21.84 -14.03 -1.74
CA LEU A 237 21.23 -12.71 -1.95
C LEU A 237 22.27 -11.61 -2.15
N ASP A 238 23.37 -11.61 -1.38
CA ASP A 238 24.45 -10.61 -1.55
C ASP A 238 25.01 -10.65 -2.98
N ARG A 239 25.39 -11.84 -3.47
CA ARG A 239 25.90 -11.98 -4.85
C ARG A 239 24.84 -11.64 -5.89
N PHE A 240 23.62 -12.16 -5.72
CA PHE A 240 22.57 -12.03 -6.72
C PHE A 240 22.09 -10.58 -6.84
N TYR A 241 21.86 -9.88 -5.73
CA TYR A 241 21.40 -8.49 -5.75
C TYR A 241 22.46 -7.57 -6.35
N ARG A 242 23.75 -7.79 -6.05
CA ARG A 242 24.87 -7.02 -6.63
C ARG A 242 24.98 -7.15 -8.15
N GLN A 243 24.63 -8.31 -8.70
CA GLN A 243 24.72 -8.61 -10.14
C GLN A 243 23.47 -8.21 -10.93
N ASN A 244 22.36 -7.92 -10.26
CA ASN A 244 21.05 -7.71 -10.90
C ASN A 244 20.51 -6.29 -10.65
N GLN A 245 21.28 -5.26 -11.04
CA GLN A 245 20.92 -3.83 -10.88
C GLN A 245 19.70 -3.38 -11.70
N TRP A 246 19.28 -4.23 -12.65
CA TRP A 246 18.19 -3.97 -13.58
C TRP A 246 16.80 -4.15 -12.95
N THR A 247 16.71 -4.69 -11.73
CA THR A 247 15.44 -4.90 -11.01
C THR A 247 15.01 -3.66 -10.23
N ASP A 248 13.73 -3.59 -9.90
CA ASP A 248 13.07 -2.41 -9.35
C ASP A 248 12.69 -2.55 -7.86
N GLY A 249 12.83 -3.76 -7.32
CA GLY A 249 12.56 -4.06 -5.92
C GLY A 249 13.38 -5.23 -5.40
N TYR A 250 13.94 -5.07 -4.21
CA TYR A 250 14.74 -6.09 -3.53
C TYR A 250 14.13 -6.39 -2.17
N VAL A 251 13.48 -7.55 -2.01
CA VAL A 251 12.94 -7.95 -0.72
C VAL A 251 14.10 -8.27 0.22
N LEU A 252 14.13 -7.66 1.39
CA LEU A 252 15.15 -7.91 2.40
C LEU A 252 14.96 -9.30 3.04
N PRO A 253 16.04 -9.94 3.51
CA PRO A 253 15.95 -11.27 4.12
C PRO A 253 15.17 -11.22 5.43
N ASP A 254 14.38 -12.27 5.68
CA ASP A 254 13.59 -12.40 6.91
C ASP A 254 13.52 -13.82 7.45
N ILE A 255 13.08 -13.92 8.70
CA ILE A 255 12.83 -15.17 9.39
C ILE A 255 11.36 -15.17 9.77
N VAL A 256 10.57 -15.88 8.98
CA VAL A 256 9.11 -15.84 9.09
C VAL A 256 8.63 -16.59 10.34
N PRO A 257 7.82 -15.95 11.21
CA PRO A 257 7.11 -16.63 12.28
C PRO A 257 6.07 -17.61 11.72
N LEU A 258 6.02 -18.82 12.26
CA LEU A 258 5.03 -19.84 11.93
C LEU A 258 3.82 -19.73 12.85
N SER A 259 2.67 -20.25 12.42
CA SER A 259 1.46 -20.28 13.27
C SER A 259 1.63 -21.13 14.53
N THR A 260 2.54 -22.10 14.52
CA THR A 260 2.83 -23.01 15.63
C THR A 260 3.90 -22.50 16.59
N ASP A 261 4.58 -21.39 16.26
CA ASP A 261 5.62 -20.83 17.13
C ASP A 261 5.00 -20.31 18.44
N SER A 262 5.73 -20.44 19.55
CA SER A 262 5.39 -19.75 20.79
C SER A 262 5.64 -18.25 20.67
N ASP A 263 5.10 -17.45 21.58
CA ASP A 263 5.28 -16.00 21.54
C ASP A 263 6.75 -15.58 21.74
N GLU A 264 7.52 -16.33 22.52
CA GLU A 264 8.96 -16.12 22.70
C GLU A 264 9.72 -16.37 21.39
N ILE A 265 9.35 -17.43 20.65
CA ILE A 265 9.96 -17.74 19.35
C ILE A 265 9.59 -16.68 18.31
N VAL A 266 8.34 -16.21 18.31
CA VAL A 266 7.91 -15.12 17.43
C VAL A 266 8.72 -13.86 17.72
N GLU A 267 8.85 -13.49 18.99
CA GLU A 267 9.61 -12.31 19.39
C GLU A 267 11.09 -12.41 18.99
N TYR A 268 11.70 -13.57 19.19
CA TYR A 268 13.05 -13.85 18.69
C TYR A 268 13.15 -13.68 17.17
N LYS A 269 12.25 -14.29 16.39
CA LYS A 269 12.25 -14.22 14.92
C LYS A 269 12.05 -12.79 14.40
N VAL A 270 11.20 -12.00 15.04
CA VAL A 270 11.00 -10.59 14.69
C VAL A 270 12.30 -9.80 14.95
N ARG A 271 12.93 -9.97 16.11
CA ARG A 271 14.19 -9.30 16.44
C ARG A 271 15.31 -9.69 15.49
N GLU A 272 15.42 -10.98 15.19
CA GLU A 272 16.45 -11.51 14.30
C GLU A 272 16.23 -11.02 12.86
N THR A 273 14.97 -10.98 12.38
CA THR A 273 14.64 -10.37 11.09
C THR A 273 15.11 -8.93 10.99
N LEU A 274 14.90 -8.12 12.04
CA LEU A 274 15.35 -6.73 12.05
C LEU A 274 16.87 -6.61 12.04
N TYR A 275 17.55 -7.39 12.88
CA TYR A 275 19.01 -7.42 12.91
C TYR A 275 19.61 -7.79 11.55
N GLN A 276 19.07 -8.82 10.91
CA GLN A 276 19.55 -9.28 9.60
C GLN A 276 19.21 -8.29 8.48
N CYS A 277 18.01 -7.68 8.52
CA CYS A 277 17.67 -6.58 7.60
C CYS A 277 18.65 -5.41 7.73
N GLU A 278 18.93 -4.92 8.94
CA GLU A 278 19.85 -3.80 9.19
C GLU A 278 21.27 -4.12 8.70
N ARG A 279 21.79 -5.28 9.09
CA ARG A 279 23.13 -5.73 8.69
C ARG A 279 23.24 -5.91 7.19
N PHE A 280 22.28 -6.60 6.57
CA PHE A 280 22.30 -6.84 5.12
C PHE A 280 22.17 -5.51 4.35
N PHE A 281 21.19 -4.68 4.70
CA PHE A 281 20.93 -3.39 4.05
C PHE A 281 22.15 -2.45 4.09
N SER A 282 22.81 -2.32 5.24
CA SER A 282 23.99 -1.45 5.38
C SER A 282 25.20 -1.86 4.53
N GLN A 283 25.28 -3.14 4.13
CA GLN A 283 26.33 -3.67 3.27
C GLN A 283 25.98 -3.62 1.79
N MET A 284 24.71 -3.39 1.45
CA MET A 284 24.26 -3.35 0.07
C MET A 284 24.64 -2.05 -0.63
N PRO A 285 24.86 -2.06 -1.96
CA PRO A 285 25.02 -0.83 -2.74
C PRO A 285 23.80 0.09 -2.65
N LEU A 286 24.00 1.41 -2.83
CA LEU A 286 22.94 2.42 -2.74
C LEU A 286 21.71 2.10 -3.63
N TYR A 287 21.91 1.61 -4.86
CA TYR A 287 20.79 1.29 -5.74
C TYR A 287 19.90 0.14 -5.23
N VAL A 288 20.45 -0.76 -4.41
CA VAL A 288 19.65 -1.80 -3.73
C VAL A 288 18.92 -1.18 -2.55
N GLN A 289 19.61 -0.33 -1.77
CA GLN A 289 19.04 0.36 -0.62
C GLN A 289 17.83 1.24 -1.01
N GLU A 290 17.96 2.04 -2.08
CA GLU A 290 16.89 2.89 -2.63
C GLU A 290 15.65 2.12 -3.09
N ARG A 291 15.81 0.82 -3.39
CA ARG A 291 14.76 -0.06 -3.93
C ARG A 291 14.42 -1.21 -2.97
N ALA A 292 14.88 -1.12 -1.73
CA ALA A 292 14.65 -2.16 -0.73
C ALA A 292 13.17 -2.24 -0.36
N ILE A 293 12.71 -3.47 -0.11
CA ILE A 293 11.37 -3.78 0.38
C ILE A 293 11.53 -4.55 1.67
N ALA A 294 11.23 -3.89 2.79
CA ALA A 294 11.45 -4.48 4.11
C ALA A 294 10.22 -5.29 4.57
N PRO A 295 10.38 -6.58 4.92
CA PRO A 295 9.29 -7.41 5.40
C PRO A 295 8.91 -7.03 6.83
N VAL A 296 7.63 -6.80 7.08
CA VAL A 296 7.08 -6.54 8.41
C VAL A 296 6.54 -7.85 8.97
N GLN A 297 7.19 -8.32 10.02
CA GLN A 297 6.79 -9.50 10.79
C GLN A 297 6.22 -9.09 12.15
N GLY A 298 5.28 -9.89 12.68
CA GLY A 298 4.79 -9.76 14.04
C GLY A 298 3.38 -10.32 14.26
N ARG A 299 3.10 -10.75 15.48
CA ARG A 299 1.75 -11.10 15.98
C ARG A 299 1.12 -9.97 16.80
N TYR A 300 1.94 -9.07 17.32
CA TYR A 300 1.52 -7.99 18.22
C TYR A 300 1.83 -6.61 17.65
N ILE A 301 1.01 -5.62 18.00
CA ILE A 301 1.15 -4.23 17.53
C ILE A 301 2.53 -3.65 17.84
N HIS A 302 3.11 -3.94 19.01
CA HIS A 302 4.42 -3.42 19.38
C HIS A 302 5.55 -3.97 18.49
N GLN A 303 5.42 -5.21 17.99
CA GLN A 303 6.36 -5.80 17.03
C GLN A 303 6.27 -5.10 15.68
N ILE A 304 5.04 -4.90 15.19
CA ILE A 304 4.78 -4.16 13.94
C ILE A 304 5.38 -2.75 14.01
N LYS A 305 5.10 -2.03 15.12
CA LYS A 305 5.62 -0.68 15.35
C LYS A 305 7.15 -0.66 15.33
N ARG A 306 7.79 -1.57 16.05
CA ARG A 306 9.25 -1.71 16.07
C ARG A 306 9.82 -1.94 14.67
N CYS A 307 9.21 -2.81 13.87
CA CYS A 307 9.65 -3.06 12.49
C CYS A 307 9.62 -1.78 11.65
N ILE A 308 8.47 -1.10 11.62
CA ILE A 308 8.27 0.08 10.76
C ILE A 308 9.16 1.25 11.22
N GLU A 309 9.29 1.48 12.53
CA GLU A 309 10.17 2.51 13.08
C GLU A 309 11.65 2.27 12.75
N THR A 310 12.10 1.01 12.84
CA THR A 310 13.45 0.62 12.41
C THR A 310 13.64 0.90 10.92
N TYR A 311 12.73 0.44 10.06
CA TYR A 311 12.86 0.65 8.61
C TYR A 311 12.80 2.13 8.22
N ASN A 312 12.00 2.95 8.92
CA ASN A 312 12.00 4.40 8.74
C ASN A 312 13.35 5.03 9.13
N ARG A 313 14.00 4.58 10.22
CA ARG A 313 15.36 5.05 10.58
C ARG A 313 16.41 4.66 9.55
N MET A 314 16.24 3.51 8.88
CA MET A 314 17.09 3.06 7.79
C MET A 314 16.87 3.84 6.48
N GLY A 315 15.83 4.68 6.39
CA GLY A 315 15.47 5.41 5.18
C GLY A 315 14.74 4.56 4.13
N ILE A 316 14.18 3.42 4.52
CA ILE A 316 13.44 2.54 3.62
C ILE A 316 12.06 3.16 3.32
N GLU A 317 11.70 3.24 2.05
CA GLU A 317 10.43 3.85 1.62
C GLU A 317 9.33 2.80 1.37
N ARG A 318 9.67 1.51 1.27
CA ARG A 318 8.71 0.44 0.99
C ARG A 318 8.81 -0.70 2.01
N ILE A 319 7.67 -1.07 2.56
CA ILE A 319 7.51 -2.21 3.45
C ILE A 319 6.53 -3.22 2.87
N GLY A 320 6.66 -4.48 3.25
CA GLY A 320 5.72 -5.50 2.84
C GLY A 320 5.21 -6.32 4.02
N PHE A 321 3.90 -6.57 4.07
CA PHE A 321 3.28 -7.37 5.11
C PHE A 321 2.79 -8.71 4.53
N GLY A 322 3.24 -9.81 5.11
CA GLY A 322 2.94 -11.17 4.64
C GLY A 322 2.52 -12.15 5.74
N SER A 323 2.44 -11.71 7.00
CA SER A 323 2.07 -12.55 8.16
C SER A 323 0.57 -12.85 8.21
N TRP A 324 0.00 -13.32 7.11
CA TRP A 324 -1.35 -13.85 7.08
C TRP A 324 -1.38 -15.19 7.82
N GLY A 325 -2.47 -15.49 8.53
CA GLY A 325 -2.63 -16.83 9.09
C GLY A 325 -2.63 -17.85 7.95
N THR A 326 -2.04 -19.02 8.13
CA THR A 326 -1.99 -20.06 7.09
C THR A 326 -2.90 -21.23 7.40
N SER A 327 -3.57 -21.80 6.40
CA SER A 327 -4.38 -23.02 6.51
C SER A 327 -4.07 -24.03 5.39
N GLY A 328 -4.65 -25.24 5.52
CA GLY A 328 -4.48 -26.33 4.55
C GLY A 328 -3.19 -27.15 4.73
N PRO A 329 -2.97 -28.18 3.89
CA PRO A 329 -1.76 -29.00 3.93
C PRO A 329 -0.51 -28.12 3.78
N ASN A 330 0.44 -28.30 4.70
CA ASN A 330 1.71 -27.56 4.79
C ASN A 330 1.57 -26.04 4.99
N GLY A 331 0.40 -25.53 5.43
CA GLY A 331 0.21 -24.09 5.68
C GLY A 331 0.35 -23.22 4.42
N SER A 332 -0.08 -23.74 3.26
CA SER A 332 0.18 -23.10 1.96
C SER A 332 -0.86 -22.06 1.52
N VAL A 333 -1.98 -21.93 2.25
CA VAL A 333 -3.09 -21.03 1.90
C VAL A 333 -3.22 -19.93 2.95
N ASN A 334 -3.13 -18.66 2.51
CA ASN A 334 -3.29 -17.52 3.40
C ASN A 334 -4.77 -17.29 3.75
N MET A 335 -5.06 -17.15 5.03
CA MET A 335 -6.32 -16.79 5.65
C MET A 335 -6.21 -15.42 6.30
N LEU A 336 -7.07 -14.51 5.86
CA LEU A 336 -7.28 -13.22 6.50
C LEU A 336 -8.19 -13.42 7.72
N SER A 337 -7.65 -13.64 8.92
CA SER A 337 -8.45 -13.57 10.15
C SER A 337 -8.75 -12.11 10.54
N GLU A 338 -9.72 -11.88 11.44
CA GLU A 338 -9.96 -10.54 12.02
C GLU A 338 -8.69 -9.98 12.69
N SER A 339 -7.92 -10.83 13.37
CA SER A 339 -6.64 -10.44 13.96
C SER A 339 -5.62 -9.98 12.91
N SER A 340 -5.48 -10.71 11.79
CA SER A 340 -4.56 -10.31 10.71
C SER A 340 -5.00 -9.02 10.01
N LEU A 341 -6.31 -8.78 9.88
CA LEU A 341 -6.86 -7.53 9.35
C LEU A 341 -6.57 -6.35 10.28
N ALA A 342 -6.72 -6.53 11.59
CA ALA A 342 -6.40 -5.50 12.59
C ALA A 342 -4.91 -5.15 12.59
N LEU A 343 -4.03 -6.17 12.49
CA LEU A 343 -2.59 -5.96 12.33
C LEU A 343 -2.27 -5.22 11.03
N PHE A 344 -2.84 -5.65 9.91
CA PHE A 344 -2.61 -5.00 8.63
C PHE A 344 -3.12 -3.56 8.59
N LYS A 345 -4.26 -3.27 9.22
CA LYS A 345 -4.75 -1.90 9.43
C LYS A 345 -3.74 -1.06 10.21
N THR A 346 -3.13 -1.64 11.24
CA THR A 346 -2.07 -1.00 12.03
C THR A 346 -0.85 -0.72 11.17
N VAL A 347 -0.40 -1.68 10.35
CA VAL A 347 0.69 -1.49 9.38
C VAL A 347 0.39 -0.30 8.45
N CYS A 348 -0.78 -0.27 7.82
CA CYS A 348 -1.17 0.82 6.92
C CYS A 348 -1.20 2.18 7.63
N THR A 349 -1.68 2.22 8.87
CA THR A 349 -1.75 3.46 9.66
C THR A 349 -0.36 4.00 9.96
N ILE A 350 0.52 3.18 10.54
CA ILE A 350 1.88 3.60 10.92
C ILE A 350 2.72 3.92 9.66
N ALA A 351 2.60 3.12 8.59
CA ALA A 351 3.30 3.38 7.34
C ALA A 351 2.93 4.74 6.74
N ASN A 352 1.64 5.12 6.80
CA ASN A 352 1.18 6.42 6.31
C ASN A 352 1.78 7.59 7.11
N GLU A 353 1.96 7.44 8.43
CA GLU A 353 2.62 8.45 9.27
C GLU A 353 4.07 8.70 8.81
N TYR A 354 4.79 7.64 8.45
CA TYR A 354 6.16 7.69 7.94
C TYR A 354 6.27 7.87 6.41
N ARG A 355 5.15 7.99 5.69
CA ARG A 355 5.09 8.07 4.21
C ARG A 355 5.69 6.86 3.50
N MET A 356 5.62 5.68 4.11
CA MET A 356 6.09 4.44 3.51
C MET A 356 5.00 3.81 2.64
N GLN A 357 5.40 3.24 1.51
CA GLN A 357 4.55 2.43 0.66
C GLN A 357 4.38 1.04 1.27
N VAL A 358 3.15 0.56 1.30
CA VAL A 358 2.78 -0.76 1.82
C VAL A 358 2.50 -1.71 0.68
N HIS A 359 3.28 -2.79 0.62
CA HIS A 359 3.00 -3.96 -0.20
C HIS A 359 2.32 -5.06 0.64
N CYS A 360 1.35 -5.75 0.04
CA CYS A 360 0.68 -6.88 0.64
C CYS A 360 1.19 -8.18 0.02
N PHE A 361 2.06 -8.89 0.76
CA PHE A 361 2.64 -10.13 0.28
C PHE A 361 1.62 -11.27 0.27
N GLY A 362 1.46 -11.93 -0.88
CA GLY A 362 0.71 -13.19 -1.04
C GLY A 362 -0.74 -13.13 -0.53
N ILE A 363 -1.55 -12.16 -0.96
CA ILE A 363 -2.91 -11.92 -0.39
C ILE A 363 -3.85 -13.15 -0.42
N GLY A 364 -3.61 -14.14 -1.27
CA GLY A 364 -4.50 -15.28 -1.49
C GLY A 364 -5.21 -15.17 -2.83
N GLY A 365 -6.51 -15.46 -2.90
CA GLY A 365 -7.34 -15.35 -4.12
C GLY A 365 -8.15 -14.04 -4.19
N PRO A 366 -8.96 -13.81 -5.25
CA PRO A 366 -9.77 -12.60 -5.38
C PRO A 366 -10.69 -12.31 -4.17
N SER A 367 -11.22 -13.36 -3.54
CA SER A 367 -12.04 -13.24 -2.32
C SER A 367 -11.30 -12.63 -1.13
N SER A 368 -9.99 -12.87 -1.03
CA SER A 368 -9.13 -12.28 0.00
C SER A 368 -9.00 -10.77 -0.18
N PHE A 369 -8.78 -10.32 -1.41
CA PHE A 369 -8.74 -8.89 -1.71
C PHE A 369 -10.08 -8.21 -1.42
N ASN A 370 -11.21 -8.86 -1.72
CA ASN A 370 -12.53 -8.32 -1.36
C ASN A 370 -12.72 -8.15 0.14
N ARG A 371 -12.11 -9.01 0.94
CA ARG A 371 -12.15 -8.85 2.41
C ARG A 371 -11.37 -7.61 2.85
N LEU A 372 -10.22 -7.31 2.22
CA LEU A 372 -9.52 -6.05 2.46
C LEU A 372 -10.39 -4.84 2.09
N ARG A 373 -11.02 -4.86 0.90
CA ARG A 373 -11.90 -3.79 0.42
C ARG A 373 -13.06 -3.52 1.37
N ARG A 374 -13.74 -4.56 1.86
CA ARG A 374 -14.84 -4.44 2.85
C ARG A 374 -14.39 -3.80 4.17
N ASN A 375 -13.10 -3.88 4.49
CA ASN A 375 -12.51 -3.26 5.68
C ASN A 375 -11.84 -1.91 5.38
N ASN A 376 -12.02 -1.36 4.17
CA ASN A 376 -11.38 -0.13 3.71
C ASN A 376 -9.84 -0.17 3.80
N LEU A 377 -9.25 -1.34 3.57
CA LEU A 377 -7.79 -1.54 3.58
C LEU A 377 -7.30 -1.63 2.14
N TYR A 378 -6.55 -0.63 1.71
CA TYR A 378 -6.00 -0.57 0.35
C TYR A 378 -4.47 -0.41 0.41
N PRO A 379 -3.69 -1.47 0.14
CA PRO A 379 -2.24 -1.33 0.00
C PRO A 379 -1.84 -0.63 -1.29
N HIS A 380 -0.59 -0.19 -1.39
CA HIS A 380 -0.03 0.38 -2.61
C HIS A 380 0.16 -0.66 -3.70
N SER A 381 0.51 -1.87 -3.29
CA SER A 381 0.62 -3.01 -4.18
C SER A 381 0.27 -4.29 -3.44
N LEU A 382 -0.06 -5.33 -4.19
CA LEU A 382 -0.25 -6.67 -3.67
C LEU A 382 0.27 -7.69 -4.67
N ASP A 383 0.75 -8.82 -4.18
CA ASP A 383 1.07 -9.97 -5.04
C ASP A 383 0.20 -11.18 -4.69
N SER A 384 0.09 -12.08 -5.65
CA SER A 384 -0.56 -13.36 -5.46
C SER A 384 0.06 -14.43 -6.33
N THR A 385 0.33 -15.60 -5.74
CA THR A 385 0.70 -16.82 -6.48
C THR A 385 -0.51 -17.72 -6.76
N THR A 386 -1.71 -17.36 -6.30
CA THR A 386 -2.87 -18.27 -6.34
C THR A 386 -3.45 -18.44 -7.73
N TRP A 387 -3.38 -17.42 -8.60
CA TRP A 387 -3.84 -17.53 -10.00
C TRP A 387 -3.13 -18.69 -10.72
N TRP A 388 -1.82 -18.79 -10.48
CA TRP A 388 -0.96 -19.86 -10.96
C TRP A 388 -1.23 -21.18 -10.27
N LYS A 389 -1.13 -21.21 -8.93
CA LYS A 389 -1.25 -22.45 -8.14
C LYS A 389 -2.62 -23.10 -8.34
N ALA A 390 -3.70 -22.34 -8.24
CA ALA A 390 -5.06 -22.83 -8.43
C ALA A 390 -5.24 -23.43 -9.83
N GLY A 391 -4.77 -22.73 -10.88
CA GLY A 391 -4.84 -23.23 -12.25
C GLY A 391 -4.06 -24.54 -12.43
N GLY A 392 -2.90 -24.64 -11.79
CA GLY A 392 -2.10 -25.86 -11.71
C GLY A 392 -2.85 -27.04 -11.09
N PHE A 393 -3.61 -26.81 -10.02
CA PHE A 393 -4.39 -27.83 -9.31
C PHE A 393 -5.80 -28.07 -9.88
N GLY A 394 -6.15 -27.46 -11.01
CA GLY A 394 -7.44 -27.68 -11.67
C GLY A 394 -8.58 -26.78 -11.20
N SER A 395 -8.27 -25.75 -10.41
CA SER A 395 -9.22 -24.76 -9.92
C SER A 395 -9.20 -23.50 -10.77
N ILE A 396 -10.35 -22.83 -10.81
CA ILE A 396 -10.49 -21.50 -11.37
C ILE A 396 -11.22 -20.54 -10.43
N PHE A 397 -10.95 -19.25 -10.59
CA PHE A 397 -11.63 -18.16 -9.89
C PHE A 397 -12.61 -17.45 -10.82
N PHE A 398 -13.68 -16.93 -10.22
CA PHE A 398 -14.47 -15.88 -10.82
C PHE A 398 -14.38 -14.62 -9.96
N PRO A 399 -14.54 -13.42 -10.54
CA PRO A 399 -14.54 -12.19 -9.77
C PRO A 399 -15.59 -12.22 -8.68
N ASN A 400 -15.21 -11.80 -7.48
CA ASN A 400 -16.11 -11.69 -6.34
C ASN A 400 -16.78 -12.98 -5.84
N THR A 401 -16.29 -14.16 -6.23
CA THR A 401 -16.81 -15.45 -5.77
C THR A 401 -15.72 -16.36 -5.21
N SER A 402 -16.14 -17.51 -4.71
CA SER A 402 -15.25 -18.61 -4.31
C SER A 402 -14.63 -19.29 -5.52
N GLN A 403 -13.53 -20.01 -5.29
CA GLN A 403 -12.90 -20.88 -6.27
C GLN A 403 -13.79 -22.07 -6.62
N ILE A 404 -13.68 -22.57 -7.86
CA ILE A 404 -14.34 -23.79 -8.32
C ILE A 404 -13.33 -24.78 -8.89
N GLN A 405 -13.48 -26.07 -8.58
CA GLN A 405 -12.65 -27.12 -9.17
C GLN A 405 -13.20 -27.52 -10.53
N ILE A 406 -12.76 -26.87 -11.60
CA ILE A 406 -13.35 -27.06 -12.94
C ILE A 406 -13.02 -28.42 -13.56
N THR A 407 -11.90 -29.03 -13.17
CA THR A 407 -11.46 -30.34 -13.67
C THR A 407 -12.30 -31.51 -13.15
N VAL A 408 -13.06 -31.33 -12.08
CA VAL A 408 -13.92 -32.37 -11.50
C VAL A 408 -15.36 -31.88 -11.51
N ARG A 409 -16.27 -32.63 -12.15
CA ARG A 409 -17.70 -32.29 -12.16
C ARG A 409 -18.36 -32.60 -10.81
N ARG A 410 -18.20 -31.72 -9.83
CA ARG A 410 -18.71 -31.90 -8.46
C ARG A 410 -19.98 -31.12 -8.14
N GLY A 411 -20.41 -30.18 -8.99
CA GLY A 411 -21.54 -29.31 -8.71
C GLY A 411 -22.12 -28.62 -9.95
N PHE A 412 -23.25 -27.94 -9.78
CA PHE A 412 -23.97 -27.27 -10.86
C PHE A 412 -23.08 -26.23 -11.57
N GLU A 413 -22.26 -25.49 -10.84
CA GLU A 413 -21.33 -24.47 -11.33
C GLU A 413 -20.28 -25.03 -12.30
N THR A 414 -19.98 -26.33 -12.21
CA THR A 414 -19.03 -27.01 -13.10
C THR A 414 -19.69 -27.53 -14.39
N THR A 415 -21.02 -27.46 -14.50
CA THR A 415 -21.76 -27.78 -15.73
C THR A 415 -21.71 -26.59 -16.71
N LYS A 416 -22.00 -26.82 -17.99
CA LYS A 416 -22.04 -25.74 -18.99
C LYS A 416 -23.05 -24.66 -18.59
N SER A 417 -24.26 -25.05 -18.15
CA SER A 417 -25.31 -24.12 -17.73
C SER A 417 -24.92 -23.31 -16.49
N GLY A 418 -24.40 -23.98 -15.45
CA GLY A 418 -23.99 -23.29 -14.23
C GLY A 418 -22.78 -22.38 -14.44
N PHE A 419 -21.85 -22.77 -15.30
CA PHE A 419 -20.70 -21.96 -15.67
C PHE A 419 -21.11 -20.66 -16.40
N GLU A 420 -22.02 -20.73 -17.37
CA GLU A 420 -22.55 -19.53 -18.03
C GLU A 420 -23.34 -18.64 -17.07
N LYS A 421 -24.13 -19.22 -16.15
CA LYS A 421 -24.77 -18.44 -15.09
C LYS A 421 -23.76 -17.73 -14.20
N LEU A 422 -22.62 -18.36 -13.91
CA LEU A 422 -21.56 -17.75 -13.10
C LEU A 422 -20.85 -16.61 -13.84
N LYS A 423 -20.58 -16.75 -15.15
CA LYS A 423 -20.09 -15.67 -16.02
C LYS A 423 -21.02 -14.46 -15.98
N ILE A 424 -22.32 -14.67 -16.19
CA ILE A 424 -23.32 -13.61 -16.16
C ILE A 424 -23.38 -12.95 -14.77
N LYS A 425 -23.46 -13.75 -13.70
CA LYS A 425 -23.56 -13.25 -12.32
C LYS A 425 -22.36 -12.38 -11.92
N THR A 426 -21.18 -12.70 -12.42
CA THR A 426 -19.92 -12.00 -12.07
C THR A 426 -19.52 -10.95 -13.10
N ASN A 427 -20.30 -10.78 -14.16
CA ASN A 427 -19.99 -9.95 -15.32
C ASN A 427 -18.59 -10.25 -15.89
N HIS A 428 -18.19 -11.52 -15.86
CA HIS A 428 -16.87 -11.97 -16.29
C HIS A 428 -16.94 -12.63 -17.67
N SER A 429 -16.19 -12.10 -18.62
CA SER A 429 -16.04 -12.67 -19.95
C SER A 429 -14.64 -12.39 -20.47
N CYS A 430 -13.74 -13.38 -20.35
CA CYS A 430 -12.41 -13.34 -20.94
C CYS A 430 -12.30 -14.37 -22.08
N TYR A 431 -11.25 -14.26 -22.89
CA TYR A 431 -10.93 -15.22 -23.94
C TYR A 431 -10.88 -16.66 -23.42
N PHE A 432 -10.32 -16.86 -22.22
CA PHE A 432 -10.09 -18.18 -21.65
C PHE A 432 -11.37 -18.88 -21.15
N CYS A 433 -12.44 -18.14 -20.86
CA CYS A 433 -13.72 -18.70 -20.40
C CYS A 433 -14.78 -18.86 -21.50
N GLN A 434 -14.41 -18.65 -22.76
CA GLN A 434 -15.32 -18.94 -23.87
C GLN A 434 -15.44 -20.45 -24.14
N ASP A 435 -14.40 -21.22 -23.83
CA ASP A 435 -14.37 -22.66 -24.01
C ASP A 435 -14.12 -23.39 -22.67
N ILE A 436 -15.22 -23.86 -22.06
CA ILE A 436 -15.17 -24.63 -20.82
C ILE A 436 -14.37 -25.93 -20.95
N GLN A 437 -14.29 -26.54 -22.14
CA GLN A 437 -13.51 -27.76 -22.32
C GLN A 437 -12.02 -27.48 -22.26
N LYS A 438 -11.56 -26.37 -22.85
CA LYS A 438 -10.17 -25.93 -22.70
C LYS A 438 -9.82 -25.61 -21.25
N LEU A 439 -10.73 -25.00 -20.48
CA LEU A 439 -10.50 -24.82 -19.03
C LEU A 439 -10.37 -26.16 -18.27
N ARG A 440 -11.09 -27.20 -18.70
CA ARG A 440 -10.98 -28.54 -18.08
C ARG A 440 -9.67 -29.24 -18.44
N THR A 441 -9.23 -29.15 -19.69
CA THR A 441 -8.10 -29.95 -20.18
C THR A 441 -6.77 -29.21 -20.15
N SER A 442 -6.75 -27.89 -20.31
CA SER A 442 -5.52 -27.10 -20.38
C SER A 442 -5.22 -26.36 -19.08
N ARG A 443 -4.06 -26.67 -18.51
CA ARG A 443 -3.50 -25.99 -17.33
C ARG A 443 -3.27 -24.51 -17.62
N ASP A 444 -2.67 -24.19 -18.76
CA ASP A 444 -2.29 -22.82 -19.10
C ASP A 444 -3.52 -21.93 -19.32
N TYR A 445 -4.62 -22.48 -19.87
CA TYR A 445 -5.90 -21.76 -19.97
C TYR A 445 -6.49 -21.41 -18.60
N ARG A 446 -6.44 -22.33 -17.62
CA ARG A 446 -6.91 -22.03 -16.26
C ARG A 446 -6.07 -20.95 -15.59
N ILE A 447 -4.75 -21.02 -15.75
CA ILE A 447 -3.83 -20.04 -15.18
C ILE A 447 -4.13 -18.64 -15.74
N MET A 448 -4.28 -18.50 -17.07
CA MET A 448 -4.60 -17.21 -17.68
C MET A 448 -6.00 -16.72 -17.37
N HIS A 449 -7.00 -17.61 -17.31
CA HIS A 449 -8.34 -17.26 -16.85
C HIS A 449 -8.32 -16.69 -15.42
N ASN A 450 -7.59 -17.33 -14.51
CA ASN A 450 -7.47 -16.86 -13.13
C ASN A 450 -6.81 -15.49 -13.04
N LEU A 451 -5.84 -15.21 -13.92
CA LEU A 451 -5.20 -13.92 -14.01
C LEU A 451 -6.19 -12.85 -14.49
N ALA A 452 -7.00 -13.14 -15.52
CA ALA A 452 -8.07 -12.26 -15.96
C ALA A 452 -9.11 -12.01 -14.85
N ALA A 453 -9.51 -13.04 -14.10
CA ALA A 453 -10.43 -12.89 -12.97
C ALA A 453 -9.84 -12.00 -11.84
N TRP A 454 -8.53 -12.03 -11.64
CA TRP A 454 -7.83 -11.12 -10.74
C TRP A 454 -7.92 -9.66 -11.19
N LEU A 455 -7.64 -9.39 -12.48
CA LEU A 455 -7.71 -8.05 -13.05
C LEU A 455 -9.13 -7.48 -12.93
N ASP A 456 -10.14 -8.26 -13.27
CA ASP A 456 -11.55 -7.84 -13.15
C ASP A 456 -11.93 -7.53 -11.69
N THR A 457 -11.39 -8.28 -10.72
CA THR A 457 -11.65 -8.04 -9.28
C THR A 457 -10.97 -6.76 -8.77
N LEU A 458 -9.85 -6.37 -9.37
CA LEU A 458 -9.16 -5.12 -9.02
C LEU A 458 -9.83 -3.90 -9.66
N GLU A 459 -10.49 -4.09 -10.79
CA GLU A 459 -11.17 -3.04 -11.54
C GLU A 459 -12.57 -2.70 -11.00
N GLY A 460 -13.34 -3.73 -10.63
CA GLY A 460 -14.69 -3.57 -10.04
C GLY A 460 -14.64 -3.64 -8.53
#